data_AF-A0A7S0VUJ0-F1
#
_entry.id   AF-A0A7S0VUJ0-F1
#
_cell.length_a   1.000
_cell.length_b   1.000
_cell.length_c   1.000
_cell.angle_alpha   90.00
_cell.angle_beta   90.00
_cell.angle_gamma   90.00
#
_symmetry.space_group_name_H-M   'P 1'
#
loop_
_entity.id
_entity.type
_entity.pdbx_description
1 polymer ?
#
loop_
_entity_poly.entity_id
_entity_poly.type
_entity_poly.pdbx_seq_one_letter_code
_entity_poly.pdbx_strand_id
1 'polypeptide(L)'
;DSRLDVGLNMGGDNGANTPSESPAHSPSKQRGWGRLASLFTFHDRFNMHKILGITCLAHYLVRFFWLAWYGTMYLDPAHWTTWATPFLHILLSVSSFIFPVPKNRFGSKPIIWKELQMHNVIFTARSCAVMIFYLVCPVYDDVELYGEARPTGMEHFVGRFVIIVGCHYAADWVTEHYQDRGRTTTRDMPWDQGTPEWVVRYTKRYYAICQLLATTALIGQTGVLEGAFAIAFPIQLSTFLMTLVRKSILTGSQWHFWYSVSLGMVYLIPLVEALRVVGGLRE
;
A
#
# COMPACT_ATOMS: atom_id res chain seq x y z
N ASP A 1 73.98 -14.27 -10.91
CA ASP A 1 73.93 -12.84 -11.25
C ASP A 1 72.81 -12.16 -10.47
N SER A 2 73.10 -11.75 -9.23
CA SER A 2 73.62 -10.41 -8.83
C SER A 2 72.45 -9.42 -8.66
N ARG A 3 72.13 -8.75 -7.54
CA ARG A 3 72.66 -8.45 -6.19
C ARG A 3 71.41 -8.01 -5.38
N LEU A 4 71.10 -8.53 -4.18
CA LEU A 4 71.51 -8.11 -2.83
C LEU A 4 71.41 -6.60 -2.48
N ASP A 5 70.53 -6.28 -1.52
CA ASP A 5 70.75 -5.56 -0.24
C ASP A 5 69.53 -4.67 0.14
N VAL A 6 68.72 -5.02 1.16
CA VAL A 6 68.87 -4.86 2.63
C VAL A 6 68.75 -3.40 3.10
N GLY A 7 67.77 -3.16 3.99
CA GLY A 7 67.59 -1.89 4.69
C GLY A 7 66.48 -1.93 5.74
N LEU A 8 66.75 -2.57 6.87
CA LEU A 8 66.01 -2.44 8.13
C LEU A 8 66.09 -0.99 8.63
N ASN A 9 64.98 -0.45 9.16
CA ASN A 9 65.07 0.62 10.16
C ASN A 9 64.05 0.40 11.28
N MET A 10 64.57 0.38 12.51
CA MET A 10 63.89 0.17 13.79
C MET A 10 64.01 1.47 14.60
N GLY A 11 62.97 1.78 15.38
CA GLY A 11 62.98 2.75 16.47
C GLY A 11 62.54 4.17 16.05
N GLY A 12 61.73 4.90 16.80
CA GLY A 12 61.11 4.64 18.09
C GLY A 12 60.37 5.90 18.57
N ASP A 13 59.27 5.64 19.26
CA ASP A 13 58.81 6.30 20.49
C ASP A 13 58.17 7.71 20.51
N ASN A 14 57.14 7.76 21.37
CA ASN A 14 56.53 8.89 22.07
C ASN A 14 55.52 9.81 21.37
N GLY A 15 54.26 9.70 21.81
CA GLY A 15 53.24 10.72 21.57
C GLY A 15 51.83 10.29 21.94
N ALA A 16 51.58 10.07 23.23
CA ALA A 16 50.22 10.00 23.77
C ALA A 16 49.43 11.26 23.36
N ASN A 17 48.32 11.08 22.66
CA ASN A 17 47.24 12.06 22.58
C ASN A 17 45.95 11.36 22.15
N THR A 18 45.23 10.87 23.14
CA THR A 18 43.78 10.62 23.09
C THR A 18 43.03 11.95 23.17
N PRO A 19 42.30 12.38 22.14
CA PRO A 19 41.31 13.44 22.30
C PRO A 19 39.95 12.80 22.57
N SER A 20 39.53 12.91 23.83
CA SER A 20 38.15 13.14 24.28
C SER A 20 37.02 12.44 23.51
N GLU A 21 36.46 11.43 24.18
CA GLU A 21 35.07 11.00 24.02
C GLU A 21 34.15 12.21 23.85
N SER A 22 33.57 12.32 22.66
CA SER A 22 32.46 13.26 22.42
C SER A 22 31.26 12.77 23.24
N PRO A 23 30.59 13.65 24.01
CA PRO A 23 29.49 13.23 24.86
C PRO A 23 28.35 12.68 24.01
N ALA A 24 27.93 11.47 24.36
CA ALA A 24 26.76 10.80 23.83
C ALA A 24 25.57 11.77 23.77
N HIS A 25 25.10 12.06 22.56
CA HIS A 25 23.81 12.69 22.36
C HIS A 25 22.75 11.79 22.99
N SER A 26 22.25 12.22 24.15
CA SER A 26 21.10 11.60 24.80
C SER A 26 19.92 11.66 23.82
N PRO A 27 19.25 10.52 23.53
CA PRO A 27 18.04 10.55 22.73
C PRO A 27 16.97 11.22 23.59
N SER A 28 16.72 12.50 23.33
CA SER A 28 15.63 13.22 23.97
C SER A 28 14.34 12.44 23.73
N LYS A 29 13.72 12.00 24.83
CA LYS A 29 12.37 11.43 24.87
C LYS A 29 11.39 12.53 24.44
N GLN A 30 11.30 12.82 23.15
CA GLN A 30 10.18 13.58 22.61
C GLN A 30 8.90 12.78 22.85
N ARG A 31 8.11 13.26 23.82
CA ARG A 31 6.75 12.80 24.16
C ARG A 31 5.94 12.59 22.87
N GLY A 32 5.21 11.47 22.79
CA GLY A 32 4.51 11.01 21.56
C GLY A 32 3.66 12.05 20.83
N TRP A 33 3.13 13.05 21.56
CA TRP A 33 2.38 14.17 21.00
C TRP A 33 3.22 15.08 20.08
N GLY A 34 4.50 15.31 20.37
CA GLY A 34 5.39 16.09 19.51
C GLY A 34 5.73 15.38 18.19
N ARG A 35 5.73 14.04 18.18
CA ARG A 35 5.93 13.24 16.96
C ARG A 35 4.70 13.24 16.05
N LEU A 36 3.50 13.29 16.64
CA LEU A 36 2.26 13.43 15.88
C LEU A 36 2.12 14.84 15.26
N ALA A 37 2.52 15.89 15.97
CA ALA A 37 2.55 17.25 15.41
C ALA A 37 3.55 17.39 14.23
N SER A 38 4.58 16.54 14.17
CA SER A 38 5.49 16.44 13.02
C SER A 38 4.81 15.88 11.75
N LEU A 39 3.57 15.36 11.82
CA LEU A 39 2.79 15.03 10.62
C LEU A 39 2.55 16.23 9.69
N PHE A 40 2.61 17.45 10.22
CA PHE A 40 2.45 18.68 9.46
C PHE A 40 3.75 19.11 8.74
N THR A 41 3.89 18.73 7.46
CA THR A 41 4.99 19.20 6.58
C THR A 41 4.65 20.53 5.90
N PHE A 42 5.65 21.41 5.76
CA PHE A 42 5.55 22.71 5.09
C PHE A 42 5.27 22.63 3.58
N HIS A 43 5.63 21.52 2.92
CA HIS A 43 5.41 21.33 1.48
C HIS A 43 3.94 21.17 1.06
N ASP A 44 3.03 21.00 2.02
CA ASP A 44 1.59 20.96 1.78
C ASP A 44 0.97 22.27 2.27
N ARG A 45 1.05 23.31 1.42
CA ARG A 45 0.76 24.72 1.78
C ARG A 45 -0.67 24.93 2.32
N PHE A 46 -1.60 24.07 1.92
CA PHE A 46 -3.01 24.09 2.35
C PHE A 46 -3.42 22.84 3.14
N ASN A 47 -2.47 21.97 3.50
CA ASN A 47 -2.75 20.68 4.14
C ASN A 47 -3.73 19.77 3.36
N MET A 48 -3.86 19.97 2.04
CA MET A 48 -4.87 19.29 1.22
C MET A 48 -4.67 17.79 1.22
N HIS A 49 -3.44 17.33 0.99
CA HIS A 49 -3.15 15.89 0.96
C HIS A 49 -3.38 15.26 2.34
N LYS A 50 -3.05 15.98 3.42
CA LYS A 50 -3.27 15.50 4.79
C LYS A 50 -4.76 15.38 5.12
N ILE A 51 -5.56 16.40 4.77
CA ILE A 51 -7.01 16.37 4.96
C ILE A 51 -7.60 15.21 4.16
N LEU A 52 -7.26 15.08 2.88
CA LEU A 52 -7.68 13.96 2.04
C LEU A 52 -7.27 12.61 2.64
N GLY A 53 -6.06 12.50 3.19
CA GLY A 53 -5.55 11.30 3.82
C GLY A 53 -6.34 10.90 5.08
N ILE A 54 -6.62 11.87 5.95
CA ILE A 54 -7.44 11.66 7.16
C ILE A 54 -8.87 11.29 6.76
N THR A 55 -9.45 11.98 5.78
CA THR A 55 -10.80 11.69 5.28
C THR A 55 -10.88 10.28 4.70
N CYS A 56 -9.94 9.87 3.85
CA CYS A 56 -9.90 8.51 3.30
C CYS A 56 -9.71 7.45 4.39
N LEU A 57 -8.84 7.71 5.37
CA LEU A 57 -8.61 6.78 6.47
C LEU A 57 -9.87 6.61 7.33
N ALA A 58 -10.54 7.71 7.70
CA ALA A 58 -11.81 7.67 8.41
C ALA A 58 -12.89 6.94 7.59
N HIS A 59 -12.93 7.18 6.28
CA HIS A 59 -13.85 6.50 5.38
C HIS A 59 -13.63 4.98 5.38
N TYR A 60 -12.38 4.50 5.29
CA TYR A 60 -12.09 3.07 5.45
C TYR A 60 -12.54 2.52 6.80
N LEU A 61 -12.23 3.22 7.90
CA LEU A 61 -12.59 2.75 9.25
C LEU A 61 -14.10 2.59 9.40
N VAL A 62 -14.89 3.55 8.93
CA VAL A 62 -16.36 3.49 8.96
C VAL A 62 -16.88 2.32 8.11
N ARG A 63 -16.38 2.16 6.88
CA ARG A 63 -16.83 1.11 5.96
C ARG A 63 -16.46 -0.30 6.45
N PHE A 64 -15.25 -0.49 6.98
CA PHE A 64 -14.86 -1.76 7.59
C PHE A 64 -15.60 -2.05 8.90
N PHE A 65 -15.90 -1.02 9.71
CA PHE A 65 -16.76 -1.18 10.88
C PHE A 65 -18.16 -1.65 10.46
N TRP A 66 -18.74 -1.05 9.43
CA TRP A 66 -20.03 -1.49 8.90
C TRP A 66 -19.99 -2.91 8.33
N LEU A 67 -18.91 -3.29 7.64
CA LEU A 67 -18.74 -4.67 7.21
C LEU A 67 -18.72 -5.64 8.40
N ALA A 68 -17.98 -5.32 9.46
CA ALA A 68 -17.88 -6.20 10.62
C ALA A 68 -19.19 -6.29 11.42
N TRP A 69 -19.94 -5.19 11.50
CA TRP A 69 -21.13 -5.10 12.36
C TRP A 69 -22.44 -5.44 11.64
N TYR A 70 -22.61 -4.95 10.41
CA TYR A 70 -23.83 -5.13 9.60
C TYR A 70 -23.62 -6.14 8.44
N GLY A 71 -22.39 -6.58 8.22
CA GLY A 71 -22.04 -7.49 7.13
C GLY A 71 -21.95 -6.84 5.74
N THR A 72 -22.12 -5.53 5.63
CA THR A 72 -22.03 -4.78 4.37
C THR A 72 -21.29 -3.47 4.58
N MET A 73 -20.62 -2.97 3.54
CA MET A 73 -20.03 -1.63 3.56
C MET A 73 -21.02 -0.55 3.17
N TYR A 74 -22.26 -0.87 2.78
CA TYR A 74 -23.27 0.09 2.28
C TYR A 74 -22.82 0.91 1.07
N LEU A 75 -22.10 0.29 0.12
CA LEU A 75 -21.71 0.92 -1.15
C LEU A 75 -22.84 0.75 -2.18
N ASP A 76 -23.96 1.44 -1.94
CA ASP A 76 -25.14 1.43 -2.81
C ASP A 76 -24.92 2.28 -4.09
N PRO A 77 -25.03 1.72 -5.31
CA PRO A 77 -24.93 2.46 -6.56
C PRO A 77 -25.92 3.63 -6.70
N ALA A 78 -27.08 3.58 -6.04
CA ALA A 78 -28.07 4.66 -6.08
C ALA A 78 -27.64 5.86 -5.22
N HIS A 79 -26.75 5.65 -4.24
CA HIS A 79 -26.37 6.68 -3.30
C HIS A 79 -25.13 7.47 -3.76
N TRP A 80 -25.20 8.81 -3.71
CA TRP A 80 -24.13 9.69 -4.21
C TRP A 80 -22.77 9.49 -3.51
N THR A 81 -22.76 9.05 -2.25
CA THR A 81 -21.52 8.79 -1.51
C THR A 81 -20.70 7.65 -2.12
N THR A 82 -21.37 6.66 -2.72
CA THR A 82 -20.70 5.57 -3.45
C THR A 82 -20.01 6.11 -4.71
N TRP A 83 -20.68 7.01 -5.44
CA TRP A 83 -20.09 7.71 -6.59
C TRP A 83 -18.89 8.57 -6.19
N ALA A 84 -18.97 9.29 -5.06
CA ALA A 84 -17.87 10.13 -4.58
C ALA A 84 -16.63 9.33 -4.13
N THR A 85 -16.82 8.06 -3.75
CA THR A 85 -15.76 7.21 -3.19
C THR A 85 -14.54 7.07 -4.10
N PRO A 86 -14.63 6.55 -5.34
CA PRO A 86 -13.47 6.38 -6.21
C PRO A 86 -12.75 7.70 -6.51
N PHE A 87 -13.48 8.82 -6.64
CA PHE A 87 -12.87 10.14 -6.87
C PHE A 87 -12.06 10.62 -5.67
N LEU A 88 -12.59 10.47 -4.45
CA LEU A 88 -11.89 10.85 -3.23
C LEU A 88 -10.55 10.10 -3.09
N HIS A 89 -10.56 8.79 -3.34
CA HIS A 89 -9.37 7.96 -3.21
C HIS A 89 -8.36 8.19 -4.36
N ILE A 90 -8.80 8.45 -5.59
CA ILE A 90 -7.91 8.87 -6.68
C ILE A 90 -7.27 10.23 -6.35
N LEU A 91 -8.05 11.19 -5.87
CA LEU A 91 -7.57 12.53 -5.53
C LEU A 91 -6.49 12.50 -4.44
N LEU A 92 -6.66 11.62 -3.44
CA LEU A 92 -5.60 11.34 -2.45
C LEU A 92 -4.32 10.84 -3.13
N SER A 93 -4.42 9.85 -4.02
CA SER A 93 -3.25 9.28 -4.69
C SER A 93 -2.55 10.30 -5.61
N VAL A 94 -3.30 11.09 -6.37
CA VAL A 94 -2.76 12.14 -7.26
C VAL A 94 -2.13 13.29 -6.46
N SER A 95 -2.74 13.71 -5.34
CA SER A 95 -2.18 14.76 -4.49
C SER A 95 -0.82 14.40 -3.87
N SER A 96 -0.44 13.11 -3.87
CA SER A 96 0.90 12.70 -3.40
C SER A 96 2.05 13.26 -4.25
N PHE A 97 1.80 13.67 -5.50
CA PHE A 97 2.84 14.25 -6.38
C PHE A 97 3.35 15.62 -5.94
N ILE A 98 2.66 16.28 -5.00
CA ILE A 98 3.13 17.52 -4.38
C ILE A 98 4.44 17.27 -3.60
N PHE A 99 4.68 16.04 -3.13
CA PHE A 99 5.88 15.71 -2.37
C PHE A 99 7.02 15.26 -3.27
N PRO A 100 8.20 15.90 -3.18
CA PRO A 100 9.39 15.38 -3.85
C PRO A 100 9.79 14.05 -3.19
N VAL A 101 9.90 13.00 -4.01
CA VAL A 101 10.38 11.68 -3.61
C VAL A 101 11.68 11.36 -4.33
N PRO A 102 12.58 10.58 -3.72
CA PRO A 102 13.79 10.13 -4.41
C PRO A 102 13.46 9.33 -5.67
N LYS A 103 14.27 9.55 -6.73
CA LYS A 103 14.15 8.77 -7.97
C LYS A 103 14.58 7.32 -7.76
N ASN A 104 15.71 7.13 -7.07
CA ASN A 104 16.34 5.83 -6.90
C ASN A 104 16.01 5.21 -5.54
N ARG A 105 16.13 3.88 -5.45
CA ARG A 105 15.78 3.12 -4.25
C ARG A 105 16.90 3.16 -3.22
N PHE A 106 16.53 3.33 -1.95
CA PHE A 106 17.44 3.17 -0.82
C PHE A 106 17.12 1.88 -0.06
N GLY A 107 18.14 1.11 0.29
CA GLY A 107 17.99 -0.21 0.91
C GLY A 107 17.92 -0.21 2.43
N SER A 108 17.92 0.94 3.10
CA SER A 108 18.07 1.01 4.56
C SER A 108 16.73 1.00 5.32
N LYS A 109 15.68 1.60 4.76
CA LYS A 109 14.36 1.70 5.41
C LYS A 109 13.23 1.72 4.37
N PRO A 110 12.03 1.21 4.71
CA PRO A 110 10.85 1.37 3.86
C PRO A 110 10.54 2.85 3.68
N ILE A 111 10.87 3.39 2.50
CA ILE A 111 10.69 4.80 2.13
C ILE A 111 9.96 4.82 0.79
N ILE A 112 9.17 5.86 0.54
CA ILE A 112 8.51 6.06 -0.76
C ILE A 112 9.53 6.61 -1.77
N TRP A 113 9.90 5.82 -2.78
CA TRP A 113 10.64 6.24 -3.97
C TRP A 113 9.69 6.42 -5.17
N LYS A 114 10.20 6.96 -6.29
CA LYS A 114 9.36 7.36 -7.43
C LYS A 114 8.59 6.20 -8.08
N GLU A 115 9.25 5.07 -8.34
CA GLU A 115 8.61 3.84 -8.85
C GLU A 115 7.45 3.41 -7.93
N LEU A 116 7.70 3.30 -6.63
CA LEU A 116 6.68 2.91 -5.64
C LEU A 116 5.52 3.93 -5.56
N GLN A 117 5.81 5.23 -5.61
CA GLN A 117 4.77 6.27 -5.66
C GLN A 117 3.85 6.05 -6.87
N MET A 118 4.44 5.84 -8.06
CA MET A 118 3.69 5.61 -9.30
C MET A 118 2.89 4.31 -9.25
N HIS A 119 3.47 3.22 -8.75
CA HIS A 119 2.76 1.96 -8.53
C HIS A 119 1.54 2.12 -7.63
N ASN A 120 1.67 2.84 -6.51
CA ASN A 120 0.55 3.06 -5.60
C ASN A 120 -0.58 3.87 -6.25
N VAL A 121 -0.23 4.86 -7.08
CA VAL A 121 -1.22 5.60 -7.87
C VAL A 121 -1.93 4.68 -8.86
N ILE A 122 -1.19 3.88 -9.62
CA ILE A 122 -1.74 2.95 -10.62
C ILE A 122 -2.65 1.90 -9.98
N PHE A 123 -2.21 1.26 -8.89
CA PHE A 123 -3.01 0.22 -8.25
C PHE A 123 -4.22 0.76 -7.48
N THR A 124 -4.15 1.99 -6.96
CA THR A 124 -5.35 2.68 -6.45
C THR A 124 -6.30 2.99 -7.59
N ALA A 125 -5.79 3.56 -8.69
CA ALA A 125 -6.58 3.88 -9.87
C ALA A 125 -7.25 2.63 -10.47
N ARG A 126 -6.58 1.47 -10.45
CA ARG A 126 -7.16 0.17 -10.84
C ARG A 126 -8.44 -0.15 -10.07
N SER A 127 -8.37 -0.11 -8.73
CA SER A 127 -9.55 -0.37 -7.89
C SER A 127 -10.65 0.66 -8.14
N CYS A 128 -10.30 1.95 -8.18
CA CYS A 128 -11.28 3.01 -8.41
C CYS A 128 -11.90 2.95 -9.82
N ALA A 129 -11.14 2.57 -10.84
CA ALA A 129 -11.63 2.38 -12.21
C ALA A 129 -12.61 1.21 -12.30
N VAL A 130 -12.35 0.10 -11.59
CA VAL A 130 -13.32 -1.00 -11.46
C VAL A 130 -14.61 -0.54 -10.79
N MET A 131 -14.53 0.27 -9.74
CA MET A 131 -15.73 0.86 -9.10
C MET A 131 -16.49 1.77 -10.07
N ILE A 132 -15.80 2.69 -10.74
CA ILE A 132 -16.42 3.62 -11.70
C ILE A 132 -17.08 2.83 -12.84
N PHE A 133 -16.39 1.82 -13.39
CA PHE A 133 -16.93 0.97 -14.44
C PHE A 133 -18.23 0.27 -13.98
N TYR A 134 -18.24 -0.28 -12.77
CA TYR A 134 -19.45 -0.89 -12.20
C TYR A 134 -20.60 0.11 -12.01
N LEU A 135 -20.30 1.36 -11.64
CA LEU A 135 -21.31 2.40 -11.42
C LEU A 135 -21.86 2.98 -12.73
N VAL A 136 -21.01 3.17 -13.75
CA VAL A 136 -21.40 3.76 -15.04
C VAL A 136 -22.06 2.74 -15.96
N CYS A 137 -21.62 1.49 -15.89
CA CYS A 137 -22.24 0.36 -16.55
C CYS A 137 -22.91 -0.47 -15.45
N PRO A 138 -24.02 -0.01 -14.84
CA PRO A 138 -24.69 -0.79 -13.83
C PRO A 138 -25.20 -2.09 -14.45
N VAL A 139 -25.07 -3.16 -13.69
CA VAL A 139 -25.85 -4.37 -13.94
C VAL A 139 -27.30 -4.00 -13.67
N TYR A 140 -28.09 -3.83 -14.73
CA TYR A 140 -29.53 -3.94 -14.58
C TYR A 140 -29.87 -5.43 -14.56
N ASP A 141 -30.19 -5.94 -13.38
CA ASP A 141 -31.04 -7.12 -13.27
C ASP A 141 -32.44 -6.69 -13.76
N ASP A 142 -32.63 -6.64 -15.09
CA ASP A 142 -33.96 -6.51 -15.70
C ASP A 142 -34.74 -7.81 -15.45
N VAL A 143 -35.15 -8.03 -14.20
CA VAL A 143 -36.09 -9.09 -13.82
C VAL A 143 -37.49 -8.76 -14.32
N GLU A 144 -37.79 -7.49 -14.64
CA GLU A 144 -39.17 -7.04 -14.84
C GLU A 144 -39.65 -6.95 -16.31
N LEU A 145 -38.76 -6.96 -17.32
CA LEU A 145 -39.19 -6.77 -18.71
C LEU A 145 -39.13 -8.03 -19.60
N TYR A 146 -38.36 -9.07 -19.22
CA TYR A 146 -38.19 -10.27 -20.07
C TYR A 146 -38.17 -11.63 -19.36
N GLY A 147 -38.44 -11.72 -18.06
CA GLY A 147 -38.68 -13.01 -17.38
C GLY A 147 -37.47 -13.95 -17.28
N GLU A 148 -36.28 -13.52 -17.69
CA GLU A 148 -35.02 -14.24 -17.47
C GLU A 148 -33.97 -13.26 -16.93
N ALA A 149 -33.42 -13.58 -15.76
CA ALA A 149 -32.24 -12.90 -15.22
C ALA A 149 -31.11 -13.05 -16.26
N ARG A 150 -30.83 -11.98 -17.01
CA ARG A 150 -29.66 -12.00 -17.91
C ARG A 150 -28.43 -12.21 -17.05
N PRO A 151 -27.58 -13.19 -17.37
CA PRO A 151 -26.33 -13.32 -16.65
C PRO A 151 -25.57 -12.01 -16.86
N THR A 152 -25.07 -11.48 -15.76
CA THR A 152 -24.04 -10.44 -15.61
C THR A 152 -22.71 -10.81 -16.30
N GLY A 153 -22.79 -11.35 -17.52
CA GLY A 153 -22.24 -12.68 -17.77
C GLY A 153 -20.90 -12.72 -18.49
N MET A 154 -20.52 -11.68 -19.22
CA MET A 154 -19.21 -11.65 -19.89
C MET A 154 -18.69 -10.22 -20.12
N GLU A 155 -19.55 -9.28 -20.47
CA GLU A 155 -19.14 -7.89 -20.75
C GLU A 155 -18.50 -7.22 -19.53
N HIS A 156 -19.11 -7.39 -18.35
CA HIS A 156 -18.54 -6.89 -17.09
C HIS A 156 -17.23 -7.59 -16.73
N PHE A 157 -17.12 -8.88 -17.02
CA PHE A 157 -15.88 -9.63 -16.81
C PHE A 157 -14.77 -9.10 -17.74
N VAL A 158 -15.05 -8.98 -19.04
CA VAL A 158 -14.12 -8.48 -20.06
C VAL A 158 -13.72 -7.04 -19.76
N GLY A 159 -14.67 -6.15 -19.45
CA GLY A 159 -14.40 -4.75 -19.13
C GLY A 159 -13.45 -4.60 -17.93
N ARG A 160 -13.72 -5.32 -16.83
CA ARG A 160 -12.83 -5.31 -15.66
C ARG A 160 -11.49 -5.96 -15.94
N PHE A 161 -11.47 -7.06 -16.69
CA PHE A 161 -10.24 -7.70 -17.13
C PHE A 161 -9.36 -6.73 -17.92
N VAL A 162 -9.92 -6.00 -18.89
CA VAL A 162 -9.21 -4.99 -19.68
C VAL A 162 -8.66 -3.87 -18.80
N ILE A 163 -9.47 -3.34 -17.86
CA ILE A 163 -9.01 -2.33 -16.89
C ILE A 163 -7.82 -2.84 -16.07
N ILE A 164 -7.93 -4.06 -15.54
CA ILE A 164 -6.93 -4.66 -14.68
C ILE A 164 -5.63 -4.93 -15.44
N VAL A 165 -5.71 -5.51 -16.64
CA VAL A 165 -4.55 -5.76 -17.51
C VAL A 165 -3.90 -4.44 -17.92
N GLY A 166 -4.69 -3.43 -18.30
CA GLY A 166 -4.17 -2.11 -18.62
C GLY A 166 -3.40 -1.46 -17.47
N CYS A 167 -3.91 -1.57 -16.23
CA CYS A 167 -3.19 -1.10 -15.05
C CYS A 167 -1.91 -1.90 -14.75
N HIS A 168 -1.90 -3.21 -14.96
CA HIS A 168 -0.67 -4.00 -14.80
C HIS A 168 0.37 -3.65 -15.85
N TYR A 169 -0.03 -3.49 -17.11
CA TYR A 169 0.85 -3.00 -18.18
C TYR A 169 1.45 -1.62 -17.83
N ALA A 170 0.63 -0.70 -17.31
CA ALA A 170 1.13 0.60 -16.85
C ALA A 170 2.12 0.47 -15.67
N ALA A 171 1.89 -0.47 -14.75
CA ALA A 171 2.81 -0.73 -13.64
C ALA A 171 4.15 -1.31 -14.12
N ASP A 172 4.12 -2.21 -15.10
CA ASP A 172 5.31 -2.78 -15.73
C ASP A 172 6.10 -1.71 -16.47
N TRP A 173 5.43 -0.85 -17.24
CA TRP A 173 6.05 0.30 -17.90
C TRP A 173 6.74 1.25 -16.91
N VAL A 174 6.09 1.53 -15.76
CA VAL A 174 6.71 2.31 -14.68
C VAL A 174 7.93 1.60 -14.11
N THR A 175 7.85 0.30 -13.88
CA THR A 175 9.01 -0.47 -13.38
C THR A 175 10.16 -0.41 -14.38
N GLU A 176 9.92 -0.62 -15.67
CA GLU A 176 10.97 -0.54 -16.69
C GLU A 176 11.63 0.85 -16.72
N HIS A 177 10.84 1.92 -16.57
CA HIS A 177 11.36 3.29 -16.60
C HIS A 177 12.18 3.69 -15.37
N TYR A 178 11.82 3.18 -14.18
CA TYR A 178 12.44 3.55 -12.91
C TYR A 178 13.32 2.43 -12.29
N GLN A 179 13.50 1.31 -12.98
CA GLN A 179 14.27 0.16 -12.49
C GLN A 179 15.72 0.55 -12.21
N ASP A 180 16.16 0.31 -10.97
CA ASP A 180 17.56 0.07 -10.65
C ASP A 180 17.85 -1.44 -10.84
N ARG A 181 18.67 -1.77 -11.85
CA ARG A 181 19.10 -3.12 -12.30
C ARG A 181 18.66 -4.30 -11.40
N GLY A 182 17.59 -5.01 -11.80
CA GLY A 182 17.21 -6.33 -11.26
C GLY A 182 16.40 -6.35 -9.95
N ARG A 183 15.99 -5.20 -9.41
CA ARG A 183 15.19 -5.10 -8.17
C ARG A 183 13.75 -4.65 -8.44
N THR A 184 12.75 -5.24 -7.76
CA THR A 184 11.31 -4.90 -7.93
C THR A 184 10.67 -4.39 -6.64
N THR A 185 9.61 -3.58 -6.77
CA THR A 185 9.08 -2.68 -5.73
C THR A 185 8.73 -3.36 -4.40
N THR A 186 8.02 -4.48 -4.44
CA THR A 186 7.57 -5.22 -3.25
C THR A 186 8.49 -6.37 -2.86
N ARG A 187 9.25 -6.91 -3.82
CA ARG A 187 10.18 -8.03 -3.56
C ARG A 187 11.38 -7.60 -2.72
N ASP A 188 11.84 -6.37 -2.91
CA ASP A 188 13.08 -5.89 -2.28
C ASP A 188 12.82 -4.72 -1.31
N MET A 189 11.65 -4.74 -0.66
CA MET A 189 11.39 -3.87 0.49
C MET A 189 12.37 -4.23 1.62
N PRO A 190 13.04 -3.23 2.23
CA PRO A 190 14.07 -3.50 3.23
C PRO A 190 13.47 -3.94 4.57
N TRP A 191 14.16 -4.87 5.22
CA TRP A 191 13.81 -5.45 6.51
C TRP A 191 14.75 -4.93 7.60
N ASP A 192 14.28 -4.89 8.84
CA ASP A 192 15.15 -4.50 9.96
C ASP A 192 16.24 -5.56 10.20
N GLN A 193 17.41 -5.12 10.67
CA GLN A 193 18.54 -6.00 11.00
C GLN A 193 18.11 -7.03 12.05
N GLY A 194 18.47 -8.30 11.81
CA GLY A 194 18.12 -9.41 12.71
C GLY A 194 16.75 -10.04 12.48
N THR A 195 15.98 -9.57 11.49
CA THR A 195 14.73 -10.27 11.11
C THR A 195 15.06 -11.69 10.62
N PRO A 196 14.46 -12.75 11.21
CA PRO A 196 14.73 -14.11 10.77
C PRO A 196 14.33 -14.35 9.32
N GLU A 197 15.18 -15.04 8.55
CA GLU A 197 14.93 -15.28 7.11
C GLU A 197 13.62 -16.01 6.82
N TRP A 198 13.19 -16.90 7.73
CA TRP A 198 11.91 -17.60 7.58
C TRP A 198 10.74 -16.61 7.61
N VAL A 199 10.75 -15.60 8.49
CA VAL A 199 9.71 -14.56 8.57
C VAL A 199 9.63 -13.80 7.26
N VAL A 200 10.79 -13.39 6.72
CA VAL A 200 10.88 -12.69 5.44
C VAL A 200 10.28 -13.54 4.32
N ARG A 201 10.65 -14.83 4.26
CA ARG A 201 10.19 -15.76 3.23
C ARG A 201 8.68 -15.98 3.28
N TYR A 202 8.12 -16.29 4.45
CA TYR A 202 6.68 -16.53 4.59
C TYR A 202 5.87 -15.26 4.34
N THR A 203 6.34 -14.11 4.82
CA THR A 203 5.64 -12.83 4.60
C THR A 203 5.63 -12.43 3.13
N LYS A 204 6.75 -12.61 2.40
CA LYS A 204 6.78 -12.37 0.95
C LYS A 204 5.84 -13.31 0.20
N ARG A 205 5.78 -14.59 0.58
CA ARG A 205 4.83 -15.54 -0.01
C ARG A 205 3.39 -15.13 0.27
N TYR A 206 3.08 -14.69 1.48
CA TYR A 206 1.79 -14.15 1.85
C TYR A 206 1.41 -12.94 0.99
N TYR A 207 2.32 -11.98 0.80
CA TYR A 207 2.09 -10.82 -0.07
C TYR A 207 1.77 -11.23 -1.51
N ALA A 208 2.52 -12.18 -2.07
CA ALA A 208 2.28 -12.67 -3.42
C ALA A 208 0.90 -13.35 -3.56
N ILE A 209 0.52 -14.18 -2.59
CA ILE A 209 -0.81 -14.81 -2.56
C ILE A 209 -1.90 -13.73 -2.49
N CYS A 210 -1.74 -12.74 -1.62
CA CYS A 210 -2.73 -11.66 -1.50
C CYS A 210 -2.86 -10.81 -2.76
N GLN A 211 -1.76 -10.53 -3.47
CA GLN A 211 -1.80 -9.82 -4.74
C GLN A 211 -2.53 -10.61 -5.83
N LEU A 212 -2.29 -11.92 -5.89
CA LEU A 212 -3.00 -12.82 -6.81
C LEU A 212 -4.49 -12.86 -6.50
N LEU A 213 -4.86 -13.12 -5.25
CA LEU A 213 -6.25 -13.21 -4.83
C LEU A 213 -7.01 -11.89 -4.98
N ALA A 214 -6.37 -10.75 -4.67
CA ALA A 214 -6.96 -9.44 -4.92
C ALA A 214 -7.24 -9.21 -6.41
N THR A 215 -6.33 -9.62 -7.28
CA THR A 215 -6.52 -9.51 -8.74
C THR A 215 -7.68 -10.38 -9.20
N THR A 216 -7.76 -11.62 -8.72
CA THR A 216 -8.89 -12.53 -9.02
C THR A 216 -10.22 -11.97 -8.50
N ALA A 217 -10.23 -11.39 -7.29
CA ALA A 217 -11.43 -10.82 -6.68
C ALA A 217 -11.97 -9.61 -7.47
N LEU A 218 -11.10 -8.76 -8.02
CA LEU A 218 -11.53 -7.64 -8.88
C LEU A 218 -12.17 -8.09 -10.19
N ILE A 219 -11.80 -9.28 -10.69
CA ILE A 219 -12.37 -9.89 -11.90
C ILE A 219 -13.68 -10.62 -11.58
N GLY A 220 -13.79 -11.23 -10.39
CA GLY A 220 -14.94 -12.02 -9.93
C GLY A 220 -16.24 -11.21 -9.84
N GLN A 221 -17.40 -11.88 -9.87
CA GLN A 221 -18.70 -11.21 -10.04
C GLN A 221 -19.34 -10.68 -8.75
N THR A 222 -19.00 -11.21 -7.58
CA THR A 222 -19.69 -10.86 -6.32
C THR A 222 -18.98 -9.75 -5.55
N GLY A 223 -19.76 -8.83 -4.97
CA GLY A 223 -19.24 -7.77 -4.08
C GLY A 223 -18.20 -6.86 -4.74
N VAL A 224 -18.40 -6.48 -6.01
CA VAL A 224 -17.39 -5.79 -6.82
C VAL A 224 -16.99 -4.45 -6.20
N LEU A 225 -17.96 -3.67 -5.72
CA LEU A 225 -17.72 -2.36 -5.13
C LEU A 225 -16.96 -2.48 -3.80
N GLU A 226 -17.43 -3.35 -2.90
CA GLU A 226 -16.80 -3.62 -1.61
C GLU A 226 -15.41 -4.21 -1.78
N GLY A 227 -15.26 -5.18 -2.69
CA GLY A 227 -13.99 -5.82 -3.00
C GLY A 227 -12.98 -4.82 -3.55
N ALA A 228 -13.37 -4.00 -4.53
CA ALA A 228 -12.49 -2.99 -5.09
C ALA A 228 -12.07 -1.94 -4.06
N PHE A 229 -13.02 -1.48 -3.24
CA PHE A 229 -12.75 -0.57 -2.13
C PHE A 229 -11.79 -1.19 -1.10
N ALA A 230 -12.06 -2.40 -0.64
CA ALA A 230 -11.22 -3.09 0.34
C ALA A 230 -9.81 -3.38 -0.18
N ILE A 231 -9.66 -3.68 -1.47
CA ILE A 231 -8.34 -3.91 -2.10
C ILE A 231 -7.51 -2.62 -2.20
N ALA A 232 -8.15 -1.46 -2.35
CA ALA A 232 -7.46 -0.17 -2.34
C ALA A 232 -6.88 0.19 -0.96
N PHE A 233 -7.49 -0.31 0.13
CA PHE A 233 -7.07 -0.05 1.50
C PHE A 233 -5.61 -0.39 1.80
N PRO A 234 -5.12 -1.63 1.62
CA PRO A 234 -3.73 -1.97 1.92
C PRO A 234 -2.72 -1.16 1.10
N ILE A 235 -3.07 -0.74 -0.12
CA ILE A 235 -2.21 0.09 -0.97
C ILE A 235 -2.04 1.47 -0.32
N GLN A 236 -3.15 2.16 -0.02
CA GLN A 236 -3.10 3.49 0.57
C GLN A 236 -2.56 3.46 2.01
N LEU A 237 -2.94 2.46 2.80
CA LEU A 237 -2.42 2.29 4.15
C LEU A 237 -0.91 2.03 4.13
N SER A 238 -0.38 1.24 3.19
CA SER A 238 1.06 1.00 3.09
C SER A 238 1.86 2.30 2.90
N THR A 239 1.36 3.23 2.07
CA THR A 239 2.00 4.54 1.87
C THR A 239 1.97 5.39 3.12
N PHE A 240 0.83 5.44 3.81
CA PHE A 240 0.71 6.11 5.09
C PHE A 240 1.71 5.54 6.12
N LEU A 241 1.77 4.22 6.26
CA LEU A 241 2.72 3.56 7.17
C LEU A 241 4.18 3.89 6.81
N MET A 242 4.54 3.99 5.52
CA MET A 242 5.88 4.42 5.11
C MET A 242 6.19 5.87 5.52
N THR A 243 5.18 6.76 5.54
CA THR A 243 5.37 8.10 6.09
C THR A 243 5.66 8.09 7.59
N LEU A 244 5.05 7.16 8.35
CA LEU A 244 5.32 6.96 9.77
C LEU A 244 6.72 6.38 10.02
N VAL A 245 7.17 5.44 9.18
CA VAL A 245 8.54 4.92 9.21
C VAL A 245 9.55 6.05 8.95
N ARG A 246 9.31 6.88 7.93
CA ARG A 246 10.16 8.05 7.64
C ARG A 246 10.26 9.00 8.83
N LYS A 247 9.17 9.16 9.60
CA LYS A 247 9.12 10.00 10.81
C LYS A 247 9.64 9.30 12.06
N SER A 248 10.19 8.09 11.93
CA SER A 248 10.68 7.27 13.05
C SER A 248 9.61 7.05 14.13
N ILE A 249 8.35 6.99 13.71
CA ILE A 249 7.20 6.62 14.57
C ILE A 249 7.04 5.09 14.56
N LEU A 250 7.22 4.46 13.39
CA LEU A 250 7.20 3.01 13.21
C LEU A 250 8.59 2.49 12.76
N THR A 251 8.90 1.25 13.10
CA THR A 251 10.03 0.49 12.54
C THR A 251 9.65 -0.19 11.22
N GLY A 252 10.64 -0.70 10.48
CA GLY A 252 10.37 -1.46 9.24
C GLY A 252 9.57 -2.74 9.51
N SER A 253 9.87 -3.43 10.61
CA SER A 253 9.12 -4.62 11.03
C SER A 253 7.67 -4.31 11.38
N GLN A 254 7.41 -3.18 12.07
CA GLN A 254 6.05 -2.74 12.36
C GLN A 254 5.29 -2.39 11.08
N TRP A 255 5.96 -1.79 10.10
CA TRP A 255 5.38 -1.56 8.78
C TRP A 255 4.94 -2.88 8.12
N HIS A 256 5.82 -3.88 8.10
CA HIS A 256 5.50 -5.20 7.55
C HIS A 256 4.31 -5.86 8.25
N PHE A 257 4.26 -5.78 9.58
CA PHE A 257 3.15 -6.32 10.37
C PHE A 257 1.83 -5.66 10.01
N TRP A 258 1.74 -4.32 10.09
CA TRP A 258 0.49 -3.60 9.81
C TRP A 258 0.06 -3.73 8.35
N TYR A 259 1.02 -3.76 7.43
CA TYR A 259 0.72 -4.04 6.02
C TYR A 259 0.15 -5.45 5.83
N SER A 260 0.74 -6.47 6.46
CA SER A 260 0.19 -7.84 6.44
C SER A 260 -1.23 -7.91 7.00
N VAL A 261 -1.50 -7.24 8.11
CA VAL A 261 -2.86 -7.16 8.69
C VAL A 261 -3.82 -6.51 7.71
N SER A 262 -3.43 -5.42 7.06
CA SER A 262 -4.29 -4.72 6.10
C SER A 262 -4.62 -5.54 4.85
N LEU A 263 -3.69 -6.38 4.38
CA LEU A 263 -3.97 -7.35 3.31
C LEU A 263 -4.98 -8.41 3.79
N GLY A 264 -4.88 -8.83 5.04
CA GLY A 264 -5.82 -9.78 5.67
C GLY A 264 -7.25 -9.25 5.74
N MET A 265 -7.43 -7.95 5.99
CA MET A 265 -8.76 -7.33 6.11
C MET A 265 -9.61 -7.44 4.84
N VAL A 266 -8.99 -7.59 3.66
CA VAL A 266 -9.71 -7.79 2.40
C VAL A 266 -10.54 -9.08 2.42
N TYR A 267 -10.06 -10.13 3.11
CA TYR A 267 -10.75 -11.41 3.19
C TYR A 267 -11.93 -11.43 4.16
N LEU A 268 -12.20 -10.32 4.88
CA LEU A 268 -13.41 -10.21 5.68
C LEU A 268 -14.67 -10.25 4.80
N ILE A 269 -14.62 -9.75 3.57
CA ILE A 269 -15.76 -9.75 2.64
C ILE A 269 -16.20 -11.19 2.33
N PRO A 270 -15.37 -12.06 1.73
CA PRO A 270 -15.78 -13.43 1.45
C PRO A 270 -16.07 -14.25 2.71
N LEU A 271 -15.42 -13.94 3.85
CA LEU A 271 -15.71 -14.60 5.12
C LEU A 271 -17.13 -14.27 5.62
N VAL A 272 -17.51 -12.99 5.64
CA VAL A 272 -18.85 -12.55 6.03
C VAL A 272 -19.90 -13.15 5.10
N GLU A 273 -19.63 -13.17 3.80
CA GLU A 273 -20.54 -13.77 2.82
C GLU A 273 -20.72 -15.28 3.04
N ALA A 274 -19.63 -16.01 3.28
CA ALA A 274 -19.69 -17.44 3.60
C ALA A 274 -20.49 -17.69 4.89
N LEU A 275 -20.32 -16.86 5.92
CA LEU A 275 -21.07 -16.97 7.17
C LEU A 275 -22.57 -16.70 6.97
N ARG A 276 -22.95 -15.76 6.10
CA ARG A 276 -24.36 -15.50 5.76
C ARG A 276 -25.00 -16.70 5.06
N VAL A 277 -24.30 -17.27 4.08
CA VAL A 277 -24.76 -18.47 3.35
C VAL A 277 -24.95 -19.66 4.29
N VAL A 278 -24.00 -19.92 5.18
CA VAL A 278 -24.07 -21.03 6.15
C VAL A 278 -25.11 -20.77 7.24
N GLY A 279 -25.25 -19.51 7.68
CA GLY A 279 -26.16 -19.11 8.75
C GLY A 279 -27.65 -19.06 8.36
N GLY A 280 -28.00 -19.29 7.09
CA GLY A 280 -29.39 -19.25 6.63
C GLY A 280 -30.03 -17.87 6.66
N LEU A 281 -29.23 -16.81 6.88
CA LEU A 281 -29.67 -15.42 6.84
C LEU A 281 -29.70 -14.93 5.38
N ARG A 282 -30.64 -15.48 4.60
CA ARG A 282 -31.16 -14.79 3.42
C ARG A 282 -32.37 -13.98 3.89
N GLU A 283 -32.16 -12.70 4.16
CA GLU A 283 -33.26 -11.73 4.09
C GLU A 283 -33.58 -11.44 2.63
#